data_AF-A0A382B495-F1
#
_entry.id   AF-A0A382B495-F1
#
_cell.length_a   1.000
_cell.length_b   1.000
_cell.length_c   1.000
_cell.angle_alpha   90.00
_cell.angle_beta   90.00
_cell.angle_gamma   90.00
#
_symmetry.space_group_name_H-M   'P 1'
#
loop_
_entity.id
_entity.type
_entity.pdbx_description
1 polymer ?
#
loop_
_entity_poly.entity_id
_entity_poly.type
_entity_poly.pdbx_seq_one_letter_code
_entity_poly.pdbx_strand_id
1 'polypeptide(L)'
;MPVAIALLNSYSGLAAASTGFVLDNNILIITGSLVGASGLILTQIMCRAMNRSLMNVLMGAIGPESNSTIGSADEVYAGRVKSTSPEEVAMLFDGARRVVVVPGYGMAVAQAQHQVRDLANLLESKGTEVEFAIHPVAGRMPGHMNVLLAEADVDYDKLREMDSINPSFEQTDVTLVIGANDIVNPVARTDPSSPIAGMPILDVDRSRTVVVVKRSLSPGFAGIPNPLFAADNTLMLFADGKQAVLDLITAIKES
;
A
#
# COMPACT_ATOMS: atom_id res chain seq x y z
N MET A 1 0.56 2.83 15.39
CA MET A 1 1.53 3.94 15.56
C MET A 1 1.18 5.18 14.73
N PRO A 2 0.89 5.11 13.42
CA PRO A 2 0.69 6.32 12.59
C PRO A 2 -0.52 7.18 13.02
N VAL A 3 -1.62 6.52 13.42
CA VAL A 3 -2.82 7.19 13.98
C VAL A 3 -2.51 7.96 15.26
N ALA A 4 -1.64 7.42 16.12
CA ALA A 4 -1.23 8.10 17.36
C ALA A 4 -0.41 9.36 17.05
N ILE A 5 0.43 9.33 16.01
CA ILE A 5 1.18 10.52 15.56
C ILE A 5 0.21 11.62 15.12
N ALA A 6 -0.77 11.29 14.27
CA ALA A 6 -1.78 12.25 13.80
C ALA A 6 -2.62 12.83 14.96
N LEU A 7 -2.99 11.99 15.94
CA LEU A 7 -3.75 12.42 17.11
C LEU A 7 -2.92 13.33 18.03
N LEU A 8 -1.66 12.98 18.29
CA LEU A 8 -0.77 13.82 19.10
C LEU A 8 -0.46 15.15 18.41
N ASN A 9 -0.39 15.16 17.07
CA ASN A 9 -0.30 16.40 16.29
C ASN A 9 -1.56 17.26 16.40
N SER A 10 -2.74 16.66 16.52
CA SER A 10 -3.95 17.42 16.85
C SER A 10 -3.86 18.02 18.25
N TYR A 11 -3.42 17.23 19.24
CA TYR A 11 -3.33 17.68 20.63
C TYR A 11 -2.31 18.80 20.83
N SER A 12 -1.20 18.81 20.08
CA SER A 12 -0.28 19.95 20.11
C SER A 12 -0.94 21.23 19.61
N GLY A 13 -1.77 21.15 18.54
CA GLY A 13 -2.57 22.27 18.05
C GLY A 13 -3.60 22.77 19.07
N LEU A 14 -4.36 21.86 19.69
CA LEU A 14 -5.33 22.21 20.73
C LEU A 14 -4.68 22.81 21.98
N ALA A 15 -3.50 22.32 22.37
CA ALA A 15 -2.71 22.90 23.47
C ALA A 15 -2.21 24.31 23.13
N ALA A 16 -1.76 24.53 21.89
CA ALA A 16 -1.37 25.86 21.41
C ALA A 16 -2.56 26.84 21.39
N ALA A 17 -3.74 26.39 20.95
CA ALA A 17 -4.95 27.20 20.97
C ALA A 17 -5.36 27.55 22.41
N SER A 18 -5.30 26.58 23.33
CA SER A 18 -5.57 26.79 24.75
C SER A 18 -4.61 27.80 25.38
N THR A 19 -3.33 27.73 25.01
CA THR A 19 -2.31 28.72 25.41
C THR A 19 -2.63 30.10 24.84
N GLY A 20 -3.13 30.16 23.60
CA GLY A 20 -3.61 31.38 22.97
C GLY A 20 -4.71 32.07 23.77
N PHE A 21 -5.68 31.32 24.32
CA PHE A 21 -6.71 31.88 25.21
C PHE A 21 -6.13 32.42 26.53
N VAL A 22 -5.14 31.75 27.11
CA VAL A 22 -4.49 32.19 28.37
C VAL A 22 -3.70 33.49 28.16
N LEU A 23 -3.06 33.64 26.99
CA LEU A 23 -2.23 34.80 26.65
C LEU A 23 -2.98 35.91 25.90
N ASP A 24 -4.29 35.74 25.68
CA ASP A 24 -5.12 36.63 24.84
C ASP A 24 -4.51 36.88 23.45
N ASN A 25 -3.93 35.83 22.84
CA ASN A 25 -3.22 35.90 21.58
C ASN A 25 -4.01 35.23 20.45
N ASN A 26 -4.66 36.05 19.63
CA ASN A 26 -5.48 35.60 18.51
C ASN A 26 -4.72 34.74 17.48
N ILE A 27 -3.43 35.01 17.24
CA ILE A 27 -2.64 34.24 16.28
C ILE A 27 -2.46 32.80 16.78
N LEU A 28 -2.17 32.62 18.07
CA LEU A 28 -2.04 31.29 18.68
C LEU A 28 -3.36 30.54 18.69
N ILE A 29 -4.48 31.23 18.95
CA ILE A 29 -5.82 30.62 18.89
C ILE A 29 -6.11 30.11 17.48
N ILE A 30 -5.91 30.95 16.46
CA ILE A 30 -6.21 30.61 15.06
C ILE A 30 -5.29 29.48 14.56
N THR A 31 -3.97 29.63 14.74
CA THR A 31 -3.00 28.64 14.24
C THR A 31 -3.11 27.31 15.00
N GLY A 32 -3.30 27.35 16.33
CA GLY A 32 -3.53 26.14 17.12
C GLY A 32 -4.81 25.41 16.75
N SER A 33 -5.91 26.14 16.53
CA SER A 33 -7.19 25.55 16.10
C SER A 33 -7.08 24.90 14.72
N LEU A 34 -6.35 25.54 13.78
CA LEU A 34 -6.11 25.00 12.45
C LEU A 34 -5.32 23.69 12.49
N VAL A 35 -4.22 23.66 13.26
CA VAL A 35 -3.41 22.44 13.46
C VAL A 35 -4.22 21.35 14.15
N GLY A 36 -4.97 21.72 15.20
CA GLY A 36 -5.82 20.81 15.97
C GLY A 36 -6.88 20.14 15.09
N ALA A 37 -7.62 20.93 14.31
CA ALA A 37 -8.64 20.44 13.40
C ALA A 37 -8.05 19.55 12.29
N SER A 38 -6.94 19.99 11.67
CA SER A 38 -6.25 19.22 10.63
C SER A 38 -5.81 17.85 11.14
N GLY A 39 -5.25 17.78 12.36
CA GLY A 39 -4.84 16.51 12.97
C GLY A 39 -6.03 15.58 13.22
N LEU A 40 -7.16 16.08 13.73
CA LEU A 40 -8.37 15.26 13.96
C LEU A 40 -8.94 14.69 12.66
N ILE A 41 -9.04 15.53 11.62
CA ILE A 41 -9.53 15.11 10.30
C ILE A 41 -8.63 14.00 9.74
N LEU A 42 -7.31 14.20 9.80
CA LEU A 42 -6.35 13.20 9.35
C LEU A 42 -6.47 11.89 10.14
N THR A 43 -6.56 11.97 11.48
CA THR A 43 -6.81 10.82 12.34
C THR A 43 -8.08 10.06 11.93
N GLN A 44 -9.18 10.78 11.64
CA GLN A 44 -10.44 10.19 11.22
C GLN A 44 -10.32 9.49 9.85
N ILE A 45 -9.65 10.11 8.88
CA ILE A 45 -9.42 9.53 7.55
C ILE A 45 -8.62 8.24 7.68
N MET A 46 -7.55 8.23 8.48
CA MET A 46 -6.74 7.03 8.70
C MET A 46 -7.52 5.91 9.38
N CYS A 47 -8.30 6.23 10.42
CA CYS A 47 -9.15 5.25 11.10
C CYS A 47 -10.16 4.61 10.15
N ARG A 48 -10.82 5.43 9.31
CA ARG A 48 -11.75 4.95 8.28
C ARG A 48 -11.05 4.07 7.23
N ALA A 49 -9.88 4.48 6.75
CA ALA A 49 -9.10 3.71 5.78
C ALA A 49 -8.61 2.35 6.33
N MET A 50 -8.46 2.22 7.65
CA MET A 50 -8.14 0.95 8.31
C MET A 50 -9.39 0.14 8.71
N ASN A 51 -10.59 0.65 8.49
CA ASN A 51 -11.85 0.14 9.04
C ASN A 51 -11.80 -0.10 10.56
N ARG A 52 -11.18 0.81 11.33
CA ARG A 52 -11.05 0.71 12.79
C ARG A 52 -11.47 2.00 13.48
N SER A 53 -12.17 1.88 14.61
CA SER A 53 -12.50 3.04 15.45
C SER A 53 -11.26 3.58 16.17
N LEU A 54 -11.25 4.90 16.46
CA LEU A 54 -10.14 5.54 17.19
C LEU A 54 -9.88 4.87 18.54
N MET A 55 -10.94 4.50 19.26
CA MET A 55 -10.85 3.82 20.55
C MET A 55 -10.14 2.46 20.42
N ASN A 56 -10.47 1.68 19.38
CA ASN A 56 -9.85 0.38 19.11
C ASN A 56 -8.38 0.49 18.70
N VAL A 57 -7.97 1.63 18.15
CA VAL A 57 -6.57 1.90 17.77
C VAL A 57 -5.74 2.35 18.98
N LEU A 58 -6.32 3.18 19.88
CA LEU A 58 -5.62 3.72 21.05
C LEU A 58 -5.51 2.73 22.22
N MET A 59 -6.59 2.01 22.52
CA MET A 59 -6.61 1.07 23.64
C MET A 59 -5.96 -0.28 23.30
N GLY A 60 -5.52 -0.47 22.05
CA GLY A 60 -4.97 -1.73 21.57
C GLY A 60 -6.01 -2.85 21.67
N ALA A 61 -6.96 -2.91 20.73
CA ALA A 61 -7.89 -4.03 20.56
C ALA A 61 -8.38 -4.68 21.88
N ILE A 62 -9.20 -3.97 22.66
CA ILE A 62 -10.22 -4.65 23.47
C ILE A 62 -11.43 -4.85 22.54
N GLY A 63 -11.25 -5.72 21.55
CA GLY A 63 -12.27 -6.27 20.67
C GLY A 63 -12.19 -7.79 20.80
N PRO A 64 -13.29 -8.53 20.58
CA PRO A 64 -13.39 -9.93 21.00
C PRO A 64 -12.21 -10.71 20.45
N GLU A 65 -11.75 -11.71 21.21
CA GLU A 65 -10.93 -12.78 20.66
C GLU A 65 -11.67 -13.36 19.45
N SER A 66 -11.46 -12.77 18.27
CA SER A 66 -11.73 -13.45 17.03
C SER A 66 -10.68 -14.55 17.02
N ASN A 67 -11.08 -15.72 17.51
CA ASN A 67 -10.47 -16.98 17.13
C ASN A 67 -10.42 -16.96 15.61
N SER A 68 -9.30 -16.47 15.08
CA SER A 68 -9.09 -16.32 13.65
C SER A 68 -9.10 -17.73 13.09
N THR A 69 -10.23 -18.12 12.52
CA THR A 69 -10.38 -19.32 11.69
C THR A 69 -9.75 -19.13 10.31
N ILE A 70 -8.87 -18.13 10.16
CA ILE A 70 -8.00 -18.03 8.99
C ILE A 70 -7.10 -19.26 9.07
N GLY A 71 -7.25 -20.14 8.08
CA GLY A 71 -6.43 -21.34 7.94
C GLY A 71 -4.95 -20.99 8.08
N SER A 72 -4.17 -21.92 8.60
CA SER A 72 -2.73 -21.69 8.78
C SER A 72 -2.09 -21.26 7.45
N ALA A 73 -0.96 -20.54 7.50
CA ALA A 73 -0.24 -20.16 6.29
C ALA A 73 0.01 -21.37 5.36
N ASP A 74 0.25 -22.55 5.94
CA ASP A 74 0.43 -23.80 5.21
C ASP A 74 -0.83 -24.28 4.49
N GLU A 75 -2.03 -24.08 5.07
CA GLU A 75 -3.32 -24.42 4.42
C GLU A 75 -3.67 -23.43 3.31
N VAL A 76 -3.41 -22.14 3.52
CA VAL A 76 -3.71 -21.10 2.51
C VAL A 76 -2.79 -21.28 1.31
N TYR A 77 -1.49 -21.48 1.54
CA TYR A 77 -0.52 -21.57 0.47
C TYR A 77 -0.45 -22.96 -0.16
N ALA A 78 -0.60 -24.05 0.60
CA ALA A 78 -0.77 -25.44 0.15
C ALA A 78 0.02 -25.86 -1.12
N GLY A 79 1.24 -25.35 -1.32
CA GLY A 79 2.05 -25.59 -2.53
C GLY A 79 1.54 -24.94 -3.84
N ARG A 80 0.51 -24.10 -3.78
CA ARG A 80 -0.08 -23.38 -4.92
C ARG A 80 0.66 -22.09 -5.30
N VAL A 81 1.67 -21.72 -4.52
CA VAL A 81 2.47 -20.52 -4.77
C VAL A 81 3.35 -20.72 -5.99
N LYS A 82 3.12 -19.91 -7.04
CA LYS A 82 3.89 -19.94 -8.28
C LYS A 82 5.03 -18.94 -8.17
N SER A 83 6.28 -19.42 -8.15
CA SER A 83 7.47 -18.55 -8.25
C SER A 83 7.75 -18.19 -9.71
N THR A 84 8.31 -17.01 -9.94
CA THR A 84 8.74 -16.55 -11.27
C THR A 84 10.14 -15.93 -11.22
N SER A 85 10.76 -15.74 -12.38
CA SER A 85 12.05 -15.05 -12.52
C SER A 85 11.89 -13.66 -13.17
N PRO A 86 12.89 -12.77 -13.04
CA PRO A 86 12.85 -11.47 -13.71
C PRO A 86 12.66 -11.55 -15.23
N GLU A 87 13.22 -12.57 -15.87
CA GLU A 87 13.14 -12.80 -17.31
C GLU A 87 11.71 -13.18 -17.74
N GLU A 88 11.05 -14.06 -16.99
CA GLU A 88 9.65 -14.43 -17.25
C GLU A 88 8.72 -13.21 -17.07
N VAL A 89 8.98 -12.38 -16.07
CA VAL A 89 8.20 -11.16 -15.84
C VAL A 89 8.46 -10.11 -16.94
N ALA A 90 9.69 -10.01 -17.45
CA ALA A 90 9.99 -9.14 -18.59
C ALA A 90 9.17 -9.53 -19.84
N MET A 91 9.01 -10.83 -20.11
CA MET A 91 8.16 -11.32 -21.21
C MET A 91 6.68 -10.93 -21.03
N LEU A 92 6.19 -10.89 -19.79
CA LEU A 92 4.83 -10.40 -19.51
C LEU A 92 4.69 -8.91 -19.81
N PHE A 93 5.73 -8.12 -19.54
CA PHE A 93 5.72 -6.68 -19.83
C PHE A 93 5.77 -6.36 -21.32
N ASP A 94 6.50 -7.12 -22.14
CA ASP A 94 6.55 -6.88 -23.58
C ASP A 94 5.19 -7.05 -24.27
N GLY A 95 4.30 -7.88 -23.73
CA GLY A 95 2.93 -8.06 -24.21
C GLY A 95 1.87 -7.16 -23.54
N ALA A 96 2.26 -6.39 -22.51
CA ALA A 96 1.33 -5.61 -21.70
C ALA A 96 1.10 -4.22 -22.29
N ARG A 97 -0.17 -3.82 -22.39
CA ARG A 97 -0.55 -2.46 -22.79
C ARG A 97 -0.75 -1.56 -21.58
N ARG A 98 -1.22 -2.13 -20.47
CA ARG A 98 -1.49 -1.39 -19.24
C ARG A 98 -0.89 -2.09 -18.02
N VAL A 99 -0.01 -1.39 -17.33
CA VAL A 99 0.68 -1.86 -16.14
C VAL A 99 0.35 -0.96 -14.96
N VAL A 100 -0.09 -1.56 -13.85
CA VAL A 100 -0.33 -0.84 -12.60
C VAL A 100 0.71 -1.23 -11.56
N VAL A 101 1.43 -0.25 -11.05
CA VAL A 101 2.40 -0.45 -9.96
C VAL A 101 1.72 -0.16 -8.62
N VAL A 102 1.79 -1.13 -7.70
CA VAL A 102 1.23 -1.02 -6.34
C VAL A 102 2.38 -0.95 -5.33
N PRO A 103 2.82 0.25 -4.94
CA PRO A 103 3.89 0.43 -3.99
C PRO A 103 3.43 0.14 -2.56
N GLY A 104 4.26 -0.60 -1.81
CA GLY A 104 4.02 -0.88 -0.40
C GLY A 104 5.20 -0.51 0.49
N TYR A 105 5.10 -0.83 1.79
CA TYR A 105 6.14 -0.50 2.75
C TYR A 105 7.48 -1.17 2.43
N GLY A 106 7.48 -2.36 1.82
CA GLY A 106 8.72 -3.02 1.40
C GLY A 106 9.51 -2.24 0.35
N MET A 107 8.85 -1.48 -0.54
CA MET A 107 9.52 -0.57 -1.48
C MET A 107 10.28 0.53 -0.74
N ALA A 108 9.66 1.13 0.29
CA ALA A 108 10.28 2.17 1.11
C ALA A 108 11.47 1.62 1.92
N VAL A 109 11.34 0.44 2.51
CA VAL A 109 12.43 -0.21 3.25
C VAL A 109 13.63 -0.52 2.35
N ALA A 110 13.37 -0.93 1.11
CA ALA A 110 14.43 -1.21 0.12
C ALA A 110 15.00 0.06 -0.55
N GLN A 111 14.40 1.24 -0.33
CA GLN A 111 14.75 2.48 -1.03
C GLN A 111 14.72 2.31 -2.57
N ALA A 112 13.65 1.68 -3.06
CA ALA A 112 13.51 1.28 -4.45
C ALA A 112 12.78 2.31 -5.33
N GLN A 113 12.33 3.45 -4.77
CA GLN A 113 11.48 4.42 -5.46
C GLN A 113 12.06 4.95 -6.79
N HIS A 114 13.38 5.19 -6.85
CA HIS A 114 14.03 5.64 -8.07
C HIS A 114 14.07 4.55 -9.14
N GLN A 115 14.36 3.30 -8.75
CA GLN A 115 14.38 2.16 -9.67
C GLN A 115 12.97 1.90 -10.20
N VAL A 116 11.94 2.04 -9.36
CA VAL A 116 10.55 1.89 -9.78
C VAL A 116 10.15 2.95 -10.81
N ARG A 117 10.58 4.21 -10.63
CA ARG A 117 10.42 5.24 -11.67
C ARG A 117 11.14 4.84 -12.95
N ASP A 118 12.40 4.41 -12.86
CA ASP A 118 13.19 4.06 -14.04
C ASP A 118 12.56 2.89 -14.82
N LEU A 119 11.97 1.92 -14.11
CA LEU A 119 11.17 0.84 -14.71
C LEU A 119 9.92 1.40 -15.41
N ALA A 120 9.15 2.27 -14.75
CA ALA A 120 7.96 2.88 -15.34
C ALA A 120 8.30 3.65 -16.62
N ASN A 121 9.34 4.48 -16.60
CA ASN A 121 9.80 5.23 -17.76
C ASN A 121 10.25 4.31 -18.91
N LEU A 122 10.90 3.19 -18.58
CA LEU A 122 11.32 2.19 -19.58
C LEU A 122 10.10 1.55 -20.26
N LEU A 123 9.09 1.14 -19.49
CA LEU A 123 7.86 0.57 -20.02
C LEU A 123 7.10 1.58 -20.90
N GLU A 124 7.00 2.84 -20.45
CA GLU A 124 6.38 3.90 -21.23
C GLU A 124 7.11 4.19 -22.55
N SER A 125 8.45 4.09 -22.56
CA SER A 125 9.22 4.23 -23.79
C SER A 125 8.93 3.13 -24.82
N LYS A 126 8.43 1.96 -24.36
CA LYS A 126 7.94 0.86 -25.21
C LYS A 126 6.44 1.01 -25.57
N GLY A 127 5.77 2.08 -25.11
CA GLY A 127 4.37 2.38 -25.41
C GLY A 127 3.34 1.78 -24.45
N THR A 128 3.76 1.24 -23.32
CA THR A 128 2.88 0.75 -22.25
C THR A 128 2.38 1.91 -21.40
N GLU A 129 1.09 1.91 -21.06
CA GLU A 129 0.50 2.83 -20.08
C GLU A 129 0.87 2.36 -18.66
N VAL A 130 1.53 3.21 -17.87
CA VAL A 130 1.94 2.91 -16.50
C VAL A 130 1.28 3.86 -15.50
N GLU A 131 0.56 3.30 -14.54
CA GLU A 131 -0.09 4.05 -13.46
C GLU A 131 0.31 3.50 -12.09
N PHE A 132 0.27 4.35 -11.06
CA PHE A 132 0.59 3.99 -9.68
C PHE A 132 -0.68 3.97 -8.83
N ALA A 133 -1.00 2.81 -8.27
CA ALA A 133 -2.14 2.63 -7.39
C ALA A 133 -1.75 2.89 -5.93
N ILE A 134 -2.19 4.03 -5.38
CA ILE A 134 -1.82 4.45 -4.04
C ILE A 134 -2.93 4.11 -3.04
N HIS A 135 -2.62 3.20 -2.12
CA HIS A 135 -3.50 2.91 -0.99
C HIS A 135 -3.33 3.97 0.12
N PRO A 136 -4.41 4.50 0.73
CA PRO A 136 -4.34 5.58 1.72
C PRO A 136 -3.45 5.28 2.94
N VAL A 137 -3.38 4.00 3.33
CA VAL A 137 -2.54 3.51 4.45
C VAL A 137 -1.33 2.69 4.01
N ALA A 138 -0.90 2.82 2.74
CA ALA A 138 0.37 2.25 2.30
C ALA A 138 1.55 2.85 3.09
N GLY A 139 2.38 1.99 3.66
CA GLY A 139 3.59 2.40 4.39
C GLY A 139 3.39 2.51 5.91
N ARG A 140 3.94 3.59 6.48
CA ARG A 140 3.97 3.85 7.94
C ARG A 140 3.63 5.29 8.31
N MET A 141 3.27 6.14 7.34
CA MET A 141 2.79 7.49 7.59
C MET A 141 1.72 7.83 6.53
N PRO A 142 0.79 8.74 6.81
CA PRO A 142 -0.11 9.26 5.78
C PRO A 142 0.67 9.82 4.60
N GLY A 143 0.28 9.44 3.38
CA GLY A 143 0.96 9.88 2.17
C GLY A 143 2.40 9.37 2.02
N HIS A 144 2.82 8.32 2.74
CA HIS A 144 4.20 7.81 2.69
C HIS A 144 4.63 7.54 1.24
N MET A 145 3.82 6.83 0.47
CA MET A 145 4.16 6.50 -0.92
C MET A 145 4.15 7.73 -1.82
N ASN A 146 3.22 8.66 -1.62
CA ASN A 146 3.17 9.91 -2.39
C ASN A 146 4.47 10.71 -2.24
N VAL A 147 4.97 10.85 -1.01
CA VAL A 147 6.21 11.59 -0.75
C VAL A 147 7.42 10.91 -1.40
N LEU A 148 7.55 9.58 -1.29
CA LEU A 148 8.68 8.87 -1.90
C LEU A 148 8.65 8.87 -3.42
N LEU A 149 7.46 8.78 -4.02
CA LEU A 149 7.31 8.84 -5.48
C LEU A 149 7.53 10.27 -6.00
N ALA A 150 7.10 11.29 -5.25
CA ALA A 150 7.41 12.68 -5.55
C ALA A 150 8.92 12.97 -5.43
N GLU A 151 9.59 12.44 -4.39
CA GLU A 151 11.06 12.51 -4.26
C GLU A 151 11.77 11.83 -5.44
N ALA A 152 11.19 10.72 -5.92
CA ALA A 152 11.70 10.05 -7.11
C ALA A 152 11.41 10.80 -8.42
N ASP A 153 10.66 11.91 -8.41
CA ASP A 153 10.25 12.67 -9.61
C ASP A 153 9.29 11.88 -10.51
N VAL A 154 8.32 11.18 -9.90
CA VAL A 154 7.19 10.56 -10.60
C VAL A 154 6.09 11.60 -10.78
N ASP A 155 5.57 11.70 -12.00
CA ASP A 155 4.47 12.61 -12.34
C ASP A 155 3.22 12.32 -11.50
N TYR A 156 2.64 13.36 -10.91
CA TYR A 156 1.44 13.28 -10.07
C TYR A 156 0.22 12.76 -10.84
N ASP A 157 0.15 13.02 -12.16
CA ASP A 157 -0.98 12.56 -12.98
C ASP A 157 -1.05 11.03 -13.09
N LYS A 158 0.08 10.35 -12.86
CA LYS A 158 0.19 8.89 -12.83
C LYS A 158 -0.16 8.31 -11.46
N LEU A 159 -0.20 9.13 -10.40
CA LEU A 159 -0.55 8.70 -9.05
C LEU A 159 -2.06 8.67 -8.91
N ARG A 160 -2.64 7.47 -8.94
CA ARG A 160 -4.08 7.26 -8.78
C ARG A 160 -4.42 6.83 -7.37
N GLU A 161 -5.41 7.47 -6.78
CA GLU A 161 -5.97 7.05 -5.50
C GLU A 161 -6.76 5.75 -5.66
N MET A 162 -6.77 4.91 -4.62
CA MET A 162 -7.43 3.61 -4.58
C MET A 162 -8.87 3.63 -5.16
N ASP A 163 -9.72 4.58 -4.75
CA ASP A 163 -11.11 4.64 -5.20
C ASP A 163 -11.24 4.92 -6.71
N SER A 164 -10.28 5.67 -7.27
CA SER A 164 -10.24 6.00 -8.70
C SER A 164 -9.71 4.86 -9.56
N ILE A 165 -8.72 4.11 -9.07
CA ILE A 165 -8.05 3.05 -9.85
C ILE A 165 -8.72 1.68 -9.71
N ASN A 166 -9.44 1.43 -8.61
CA ASN A 166 -10.06 0.13 -8.36
C ASN A 166 -10.98 -0.38 -9.49
N PRO A 167 -11.87 0.45 -10.09
CA PRO A 167 -12.71 0.01 -11.22
C PRO A 167 -11.93 -0.41 -12.47
N SER A 168 -10.67 0.00 -12.57
CA SER A 168 -9.85 -0.21 -13.75
C SER A 168 -9.00 -1.49 -13.71
N PHE A 169 -8.89 -2.17 -12.57
CA PHE A 169 -8.04 -3.37 -12.46
C PHE A 169 -8.48 -4.52 -13.39
N GLU A 170 -9.77 -4.64 -13.70
CA GLU A 170 -10.28 -5.63 -14.66
C GLU A 170 -9.76 -5.43 -16.08
N GLN A 171 -9.28 -4.22 -16.40
CA GLN A 171 -8.69 -3.86 -17.69
C GLN A 171 -7.15 -3.78 -17.64
N THR A 172 -6.54 -4.13 -16.51
CA THR A 172 -5.09 -4.09 -16.31
C THR A 172 -4.46 -5.43 -16.73
N ASP A 173 -3.48 -5.38 -17.63
CA ASP A 173 -2.79 -6.58 -18.10
C ASP A 173 -1.86 -7.15 -17.02
N VAL A 174 -1.04 -6.30 -16.40
CA VAL A 174 -0.08 -6.71 -15.37
C VAL A 174 -0.11 -5.73 -14.20
N THR A 175 -0.33 -6.25 -13.00
CA THR A 175 -0.18 -5.47 -11.76
C THR A 175 1.10 -5.88 -11.04
N LEU A 176 2.02 -4.93 -10.86
CA LEU A 176 3.28 -5.13 -10.17
C LEU A 176 3.17 -4.65 -8.71
N VAL A 177 3.05 -5.58 -7.77
CA VAL A 177 2.94 -5.30 -6.34
C VAL A 177 4.33 -5.32 -5.70
N ILE A 178 4.81 -4.18 -5.22
CA ILE A 178 6.17 -4.05 -4.68
C ILE A 178 6.13 -3.83 -3.17
N GLY A 179 6.33 -4.91 -2.41
CA GLY A 179 6.44 -4.82 -0.96
C GLY A 179 5.15 -4.43 -0.23
N ALA A 180 3.99 -4.60 -0.87
CA ALA A 180 2.68 -4.51 -0.25
C ALA A 180 2.18 -5.91 0.17
N ASN A 181 1.35 -5.97 1.23
CA ASN A 181 0.75 -7.22 1.68
C ASN A 181 -0.71 -7.00 2.12
N ASP A 182 -0.92 -6.37 3.28
CA ASP A 182 -2.27 -6.25 3.86
C ASP A 182 -3.23 -5.42 2.97
N ILE A 183 -2.71 -4.39 2.30
CA ILE A 183 -3.47 -3.49 1.42
C ILE A 183 -3.91 -4.11 0.08
N VAL A 184 -3.43 -5.32 -0.21
CA VAL A 184 -3.79 -6.11 -1.41
C VAL A 184 -4.38 -7.47 -1.01
N ASN A 185 -4.74 -7.67 0.27
CA ASN A 185 -5.15 -8.98 0.77
C ASN A 185 -6.67 -9.18 0.63
N PRO A 186 -7.15 -10.05 -0.28
CA PRO A 186 -8.59 -10.18 -0.60
C PRO A 186 -9.44 -10.67 0.58
N VAL A 187 -8.84 -11.24 1.63
CA VAL A 187 -9.57 -11.64 2.86
C VAL A 187 -10.29 -10.47 3.53
N ALA A 188 -9.85 -9.24 3.30
CA ALA A 188 -10.57 -8.06 3.79
C ALA A 188 -12.01 -7.98 3.24
N ARG A 189 -12.26 -8.51 2.02
CA ARG A 189 -13.58 -8.56 1.38
C ARG A 189 -14.32 -9.88 1.61
N THR A 190 -13.60 -10.99 1.73
CA THR A 190 -14.19 -12.34 1.71
C THR A 190 -14.42 -12.97 3.08
N ASP A 191 -13.63 -12.61 4.10
CA ASP A 191 -13.68 -13.23 5.42
C ASP A 191 -14.05 -12.21 6.51
N PRO A 192 -15.30 -12.22 7.01
CA PRO A 192 -15.75 -11.36 8.10
C PRO A 192 -15.03 -11.58 9.42
N SER A 193 -14.38 -12.73 9.62
CA SER A 193 -13.63 -13.06 10.84
C SER A 193 -12.20 -12.53 10.83
N SER A 194 -11.74 -11.99 9.70
CA SER A 194 -10.38 -11.51 9.53
C SER A 194 -10.10 -10.23 10.32
N PRO A 195 -8.89 -10.05 10.90
CA PRO A 195 -8.48 -8.80 11.54
C PRO A 195 -8.54 -7.57 10.63
N ILE A 196 -8.58 -7.76 9.31
CA ILE A 196 -8.70 -6.71 8.30
C ILE A 196 -10.05 -6.73 7.57
N ALA A 197 -11.05 -7.45 8.10
CA ALA A 197 -12.38 -7.50 7.52
C ALA A 197 -12.98 -6.10 7.33
N GLY A 198 -13.47 -5.82 6.13
CA GLY A 198 -14.05 -4.54 5.73
C GLY A 198 -13.04 -3.41 5.52
N MET A 199 -11.72 -3.65 5.65
CA MET A 199 -10.70 -2.69 5.23
C MET A 199 -10.80 -2.51 3.71
N PRO A 200 -10.95 -1.28 3.20
CA PRO A 200 -10.79 -1.01 1.78
C PRO A 200 -9.40 -1.51 1.34
N ILE A 201 -9.33 -2.16 0.18
CA ILE A 201 -8.08 -2.68 -0.39
C ILE A 201 -8.01 -2.34 -1.87
N LEU A 202 -6.83 -2.49 -2.45
CA LEU A 202 -6.66 -2.47 -3.90
C LEU A 202 -7.10 -3.81 -4.48
N ASP A 203 -8.01 -3.78 -5.45
CA ASP A 203 -8.61 -4.95 -6.11
C ASP A 203 -7.65 -5.57 -7.15
N VAL A 204 -6.37 -5.72 -6.77
CA VAL A 204 -5.30 -6.20 -7.66
C VAL A 204 -5.56 -7.62 -8.17
N ASP A 205 -6.29 -8.42 -7.40
CA ASP A 205 -6.68 -9.79 -7.76
C ASP A 205 -7.54 -9.87 -9.03
N ARG A 206 -8.18 -8.75 -9.43
CA ARG A 206 -8.96 -8.66 -10.67
C ARG A 206 -8.11 -8.41 -11.92
N SER A 207 -6.83 -8.13 -11.75
CA SER A 207 -5.91 -7.93 -12.88
C SER A 207 -5.70 -9.24 -13.63
N ARG A 208 -5.38 -9.14 -14.93
CA ARG A 208 -5.12 -10.35 -15.74
C ARG A 208 -3.95 -11.17 -15.20
N THR A 209 -2.86 -10.50 -14.83
CA THR A 209 -1.71 -11.11 -14.13
C THR A 209 -1.25 -10.20 -13.00
N VAL A 210 -0.89 -10.78 -11.85
CA VAL A 210 -0.34 -10.07 -10.70
C VAL A 210 1.06 -10.60 -10.44
N VAL A 211 2.05 -9.71 -10.33
CA VAL A 211 3.42 -10.05 -9.95
C VAL A 211 3.71 -9.43 -8.60
N VAL A 212 4.01 -10.26 -7.60
CA VAL A 212 4.28 -9.81 -6.23
C VAL A 212 5.76 -9.92 -5.93
N VAL A 213 6.39 -8.79 -5.61
CA VAL A 213 7.79 -8.70 -5.22
C VAL A 213 7.90 -8.67 -3.70
N LYS A 214 8.49 -9.73 -3.13
CA LYS A 214 8.80 -9.81 -1.69
C LYS A 214 9.94 -10.81 -1.42
N ARG A 215 10.62 -10.66 -0.28
CA ARG A 215 11.76 -11.53 0.08
C ARG A 215 11.38 -12.97 0.47
N SER A 216 10.18 -13.16 1.01
CA SER A 216 9.72 -14.45 1.56
C SER A 216 8.19 -14.46 1.71
N LEU A 217 7.58 -15.57 2.07
CA LEU A 217 6.13 -15.64 2.37
C LEU A 217 5.73 -15.04 3.73
N SER A 218 6.62 -14.31 4.41
CA SER A 218 6.32 -13.69 5.71
C SER A 218 5.09 -12.76 5.67
N PRO A 219 4.29 -12.73 6.75
CA PRO A 219 3.08 -11.92 6.82
C PRO A 219 3.38 -10.42 6.91
N GLY A 220 2.35 -9.61 6.70
CA GLY A 220 2.39 -8.16 6.79
C GLY A 220 2.26 -7.66 8.23
N PHE A 221 1.73 -6.46 8.41
CA PHE A 221 1.50 -5.88 9.73
C PHE A 221 0.36 -6.60 10.47
N ALA A 222 -0.66 -7.05 9.75
CA ALA A 222 -1.79 -7.77 10.33
C ALA A 222 -1.45 -9.19 10.79
N GLY A 223 -0.28 -9.74 10.43
CA GLY A 223 0.15 -11.07 10.88
C GLY A 223 -0.59 -12.25 10.24
N ILE A 224 -1.40 -12.01 9.22
CA ILE A 224 -2.22 -13.05 8.55
C ILE A 224 -1.64 -13.45 7.19
N PRO A 225 -1.90 -14.69 6.71
CA PRO A 225 -1.58 -15.09 5.35
C PRO A 225 -2.42 -14.31 4.33
N ASN A 226 -1.93 -14.25 3.10
CA ASN A 226 -2.57 -13.54 2.00
C ASN A 226 -2.87 -14.50 0.84
N PRO A 227 -4.14 -14.91 0.65
CA PRO A 227 -4.54 -15.83 -0.41
C PRO A 227 -4.19 -15.36 -1.83
N LEU A 228 -3.98 -14.05 -2.05
CA LEU A 228 -3.50 -13.53 -3.33
C LEU A 228 -2.22 -14.25 -3.80
N PHE A 229 -1.30 -14.56 -2.88
CA PHE A 229 -0.02 -15.20 -3.23
C PHE A 229 -0.16 -16.63 -3.78
N ALA A 230 -1.33 -17.24 -3.59
CA ALA A 230 -1.68 -18.56 -4.11
C ALA A 230 -2.79 -18.50 -5.18
N ALA A 231 -3.16 -17.30 -5.64
CA ALA A 231 -4.16 -17.13 -6.69
C ALA A 231 -3.60 -17.53 -8.06
N ASP A 232 -4.47 -18.02 -8.95
CA ASP A 232 -4.04 -18.61 -10.22
C ASP A 232 -3.36 -17.62 -11.16
N ASN A 233 -3.77 -16.35 -11.12
CA ASN A 233 -3.22 -15.24 -11.88
C ASN A 233 -2.04 -14.55 -11.19
N THR A 234 -1.55 -15.05 -10.06
CA THR A 234 -0.47 -14.42 -9.29
C THR A 234 0.85 -15.18 -9.39
N LEU A 235 1.92 -14.43 -9.61
CA LEU A 235 3.30 -14.90 -9.67
C LEU A 235 4.13 -14.21 -8.59
N MET A 236 4.97 -14.97 -7.90
CA MET A 236 5.83 -14.48 -6.82
C MET A 236 7.26 -14.31 -7.31
N LEU A 237 7.75 -13.06 -7.30
CA LEU A 237 9.15 -12.74 -7.55
C LEU A 237 9.87 -12.56 -6.20
N PHE A 238 10.63 -13.59 -5.81
CA PHE A 238 11.30 -13.62 -4.51
C PHE A 238 12.64 -12.87 -4.52
N ALA A 239 12.62 -11.61 -4.10
CA ALA A 239 13.82 -10.78 -4.05
C ALA A 239 13.66 -9.59 -3.09
N ASP A 240 14.76 -8.88 -2.82
CA ASP A 240 14.69 -7.54 -2.27
C ASP A 240 14.01 -6.59 -3.28
N GLY A 241 13.22 -5.63 -2.79
CA GLY A 241 12.41 -4.77 -3.66
C GLY A 241 13.24 -3.95 -4.65
N LYS A 242 14.44 -3.50 -4.25
CA LYS A 242 15.33 -2.73 -5.13
C LYS A 242 16.02 -3.63 -6.14
N GLN A 243 16.54 -4.77 -5.67
CA GLN A 243 17.22 -5.74 -6.53
C GLN A 243 16.28 -6.28 -7.61
N ALA A 244 15.06 -6.68 -7.23
CA ALA A 244 14.05 -7.18 -8.15
C ALA A 244 13.78 -6.20 -9.31
N VAL A 245 13.62 -4.92 -8.99
CA VAL A 245 13.33 -3.90 -10.01
C VAL A 245 14.53 -3.66 -10.92
N LEU A 246 15.76 -3.69 -10.38
CA LEU A 246 16.98 -3.59 -11.20
C LEU A 246 17.11 -4.79 -12.15
N ASP A 247 16.83 -5.99 -11.67
CA ASP A 247 16.89 -7.20 -12.48
C ASP A 247 15.82 -7.16 -13.58
N LEU A 248 14.60 -6.70 -13.27
CA LEU A 248 13.53 -6.47 -14.25
C LEU A 248 13.93 -5.46 -15.32
N ILE A 249 14.51 -4.30 -14.93
CA ILE A 249 14.99 -3.30 -15.89
C ILE A 249 16.04 -3.89 -16.83
N THR A 250 16.92 -4.74 -16.31
CA THR A 250 17.97 -5.40 -17.09
C THR A 250 17.35 -6.39 -18.08
N ALA A 251 16.46 -7.27 -17.60
CA ALA A 251 15.78 -8.26 -18.43
C ALA A 251 14.94 -7.61 -19.55
N ILE A 252 14.24 -6.50 -19.29
CA ILE A 252 13.44 -5.77 -20.30
C ILE A 252 14.32 -5.11 -21.38
N LYS A 253 15.55 -4.72 -21.04
CA LYS A 253 16.51 -4.15 -22.01
C LYS A 253 17.17 -5.20 -22.88
N GLU A 254 17.30 -6.42 -22.37
CA GLU A 254 17.88 -7.56 -23.08
C GLU A 254 16.85 -8.33 -23.92
N SER A 255 15.54 -8.09 -23.68
CA SER A 255 14.40 -8.62 -24.45
C SER A 255 14.01 -7.69 -25.60
#